data_AF-A0A6L5X2U8-F1
#
_entry.id   AF-A0A6L5X2U8-F1
#
_cell.length_a   1.000
_cell.length_b   1.000
_cell.length_c   1.000
_cell.angle_alpha   90.00
_cell.angle_beta   90.00
_cell.angle_gamma   90.00
#
_symmetry.space_group_name_H-M   'P 1'
#
loop_
_entity.id
_entity.type
_entity.pdbx_description
1 polymer ?
#
loop_
_entity_poly.entity_id
_entity_poly.type
_entity_poly.pdbx_seq_one_letter_code
_entity_poly.pdbx_strand_id
1 'polypeptide(L)'
;MGRPRKLEPSVLVALVDGYYEEKAAGNAAKIRFSSLEAYAKEKGYTVKSYDFSRCREAVVRIEELKNSEEMRREETLAAAYKSLDVEGLLKQCTTVEALKETLIRMDGYWKRTYMEASALITRDRAFMQEKGKLDGKIRSLKEENARLQENGKEMLKENTALKRENVYLRRMLRTYLYPGIANQILKESGLPVEGENAVKPEKFGELIEGKKPEAFRGRQKTPAPVLSWQERLQKELERQVSQDGNP
;
A
#
# COMPACT_ATOMS: atom_id res chain seq x y z
N MET A 1 4.84 -10.38 39.14
CA MET A 1 4.99 -9.38 38.06
C MET A 1 5.24 -10.11 36.74
N GLY A 2 4.32 -10.05 35.79
CA GLY A 2 4.43 -10.77 34.50
C GLY A 2 5.29 -10.01 33.49
N ARG A 3 6.11 -10.74 32.73
CA ARG A 3 6.97 -10.19 31.66
C ARG A 3 6.16 -9.32 30.68
N PRO A 4 6.62 -8.12 30.31
CA PRO A 4 5.93 -7.23 29.38
C PRO A 4 5.77 -7.89 28.00
N ARG A 5 4.66 -7.59 27.34
CA ARG A 5 4.33 -8.11 26.00
C ARG A 5 5.28 -7.53 24.97
N LYS A 6 5.69 -8.35 23.99
CA LYS A 6 6.61 -7.94 22.93
C LYS A 6 5.91 -7.30 21.73
N LEU A 7 4.60 -7.46 21.61
CA LEU A 7 3.81 -7.00 20.47
C LEU A 7 2.48 -6.39 20.93
N GLU A 8 2.02 -5.40 20.18
CA GLU A 8 0.72 -4.75 20.40
C GLU A 8 -0.45 -5.71 20.14
N PRO A 9 -1.53 -5.67 20.95
CA PRO A 9 -2.72 -6.51 20.78
C PRO A 9 -3.36 -6.43 19.40
N SER A 10 -3.39 -5.24 18.80
CA SER A 10 -3.96 -4.98 17.47
C SER A 10 -3.25 -5.77 16.35
N VAL A 11 -1.93 -5.93 16.46
CA VAL A 11 -1.13 -6.69 15.49
C VAL A 11 -1.42 -8.19 15.60
N LEU A 12 -1.68 -8.69 16.81
CA LEU A 12 -2.05 -10.09 17.02
C LEU A 12 -3.43 -10.40 16.44
N VAL A 13 -4.39 -9.48 16.58
CA VAL A 13 -5.72 -9.59 15.95
C VAL A 13 -5.60 -9.61 14.42
N ALA A 14 -4.82 -8.70 13.84
CA ALA A 14 -4.59 -8.66 12.39
C ALA A 14 -3.95 -9.96 11.85
N LEU A 15 -3.04 -10.57 12.62
CA LEU A 15 -2.46 -11.87 12.26
C LEU A 15 -3.48 -13.02 12.33
N VAL A 16 -4.45 -12.96 13.25
CA VAL A 16 -5.56 -13.92 13.31
C VAL A 16 -6.45 -13.79 12.07
N ASP A 17 -6.86 -12.57 11.72
CA ASP A 17 -7.69 -12.32 10.55
C ASP A 17 -6.99 -12.72 9.25
N GLY A 18 -5.71 -12.33 9.09
CA GLY A 18 -4.90 -12.71 7.93
C GLY A 18 -4.74 -14.23 7.78
N TYR A 19 -4.54 -14.95 8.89
CA TYR A 19 -4.50 -16.42 8.85
C TYR A 19 -5.85 -17.02 8.45
N TYR A 20 -6.95 -16.47 8.98
CA TYR A 20 -8.30 -16.94 8.69
C TYR A 20 -8.65 -16.80 7.19
N GLU A 21 -8.25 -15.69 6.58
CA GLU A 21 -8.48 -15.42 5.16
C GLU A 21 -7.53 -16.22 4.24
N GLU A 22 -6.21 -16.16 4.49
CA GLU A 22 -5.21 -16.69 3.55
C GLU A 22 -4.99 -18.21 3.67
N LYS A 23 -5.02 -18.77 4.89
CA LYS A 23 -4.63 -20.18 5.15
C LYS A 23 -5.80 -21.03 5.63
N ALA A 24 -6.71 -20.46 6.43
CA ALA A 24 -7.87 -21.19 6.92
C ALA A 24 -9.04 -21.20 5.91
N ALA A 25 -8.98 -20.37 4.86
CA ALA A 25 -10.01 -20.22 3.83
C ALA A 25 -11.42 -20.03 4.42
N GLY A 26 -11.52 -19.25 5.50
CA GLY A 26 -12.79 -19.00 6.18
C GLY A 26 -13.27 -20.10 7.13
N ASN A 27 -12.43 -21.09 7.48
CA ASN A 27 -12.78 -22.15 8.43
C ASN A 27 -12.16 -21.86 9.81
N ALA A 28 -12.99 -21.45 10.77
CA ALA A 28 -12.54 -21.06 12.11
C ALA A 28 -12.09 -22.26 12.95
N ALA A 29 -12.56 -23.48 12.65
CA ALA A 29 -12.10 -24.71 13.32
C ALA A 29 -10.62 -25.05 13.04
N LYS A 30 -10.04 -24.51 11.96
CA LYS A 30 -8.61 -24.67 11.64
C LYS A 30 -7.70 -23.72 12.42
N ILE A 31 -8.26 -22.72 13.10
CA ILE A 31 -7.48 -21.76 13.88
C ILE A 31 -6.95 -22.45 15.15
N ARG A 32 -5.64 -22.70 15.15
CA ARG A 32 -4.88 -23.18 16.32
C ARG A 32 -3.75 -22.20 16.61
N PHE A 33 -3.43 -21.99 17.89
CA PHE A 33 -2.35 -21.08 18.29
C PHE A 33 -0.98 -21.45 17.69
N SER A 34 -0.72 -22.76 17.51
CA SER A 34 0.49 -23.24 16.82
C SER A 34 0.54 -22.87 15.34
N SER A 35 -0.62 -22.88 14.66
CA SER A 35 -0.73 -22.45 13.28
C SER A 35 -0.56 -20.94 13.13
N LEU A 36 -1.09 -20.16 14.09
CA LEU A 36 -0.89 -18.70 14.13
C LEU A 36 0.57 -18.33 14.38
N GLU A 37 1.29 -19.09 15.22
CA GLU A 37 2.74 -18.92 15.39
C GLU A 37 3.51 -19.18 14.10
N ALA A 38 3.18 -20.25 13.38
CA ALA A 38 3.82 -20.55 12.09
C ALA A 38 3.55 -19.45 11.05
N TYR A 39 2.31 -18.95 11.00
CA TYR A 39 1.91 -17.86 10.11
C TYR A 39 2.58 -16.52 10.47
N ALA A 40 2.67 -16.20 11.76
CA ALA A 40 3.37 -15.01 12.23
C ALA A 40 4.85 -15.05 11.82
N LYS A 41 5.50 -16.22 11.91
CA LYS A 41 6.89 -16.41 11.43
C LYS A 41 7.02 -16.21 9.91
N GLU A 42 6.08 -16.73 9.12
CA GLU A 42 6.04 -16.55 7.66
C GLU A 42 5.95 -15.06 7.29
N LYS A 43 5.21 -14.26 8.07
CA LYS A 43 5.08 -12.80 7.89
C LYS A 43 6.21 -11.97 8.56
N GLY A 44 7.23 -12.62 9.12
CA GLY A 44 8.41 -11.95 9.70
C GLY A 44 8.29 -11.55 11.17
N TYR A 45 7.25 -11.97 11.89
CA TYR A 45 7.05 -11.68 13.31
C TYR A 45 7.62 -12.80 14.21
N THR A 46 8.34 -12.41 15.26
CA THR A 46 8.85 -13.35 16.27
C THR A 46 7.87 -13.45 17.45
N VAL A 47 6.74 -14.11 17.22
CA VAL A 47 5.64 -14.29 18.18
C VAL A 47 5.48 -15.77 18.50
N LYS A 48 5.26 -16.13 19.76
CA LYS A 48 4.97 -17.51 20.16
C LYS A 48 3.47 -17.74 20.29
N SER A 49 3.05 -19.00 20.20
CA SER A 49 1.67 -19.44 20.42
C SER A 49 1.08 -18.89 21.73
N TYR A 50 1.93 -18.76 22.76
CA TYR A 50 1.56 -18.26 24.08
C TYR A 50 1.20 -16.76 24.12
N ASP A 51 1.72 -15.96 23.19
CA ASP A 51 1.44 -14.53 23.14
C ASP A 51 0.01 -14.27 22.63
N PHE A 52 -0.47 -15.12 21.71
CA PHE A 52 -1.86 -15.11 21.25
C PHE A 52 -2.83 -15.54 22.36
N SER A 53 -2.52 -16.61 23.11
CA SER A 53 -3.40 -17.08 24.18
C SER A 53 -3.50 -16.13 25.37
N ARG A 54 -2.45 -15.33 25.64
CA ARG A 54 -2.49 -14.27 26.65
C ARG A 54 -3.19 -13.00 26.17
N CYS A 55 -3.40 -12.83 24.86
CA CYS A 55 -4.05 -11.65 24.31
C CYS A 55 -5.57 -11.81 24.29
N ARG A 56 -6.27 -11.14 25.22
CA ARG A 56 -7.74 -11.21 25.32
C ARG A 56 -8.42 -10.83 24.00
N GLU A 57 -7.97 -9.77 23.34
CA GLU A 57 -8.54 -9.32 22.06
C GLU A 57 -8.40 -10.37 20.95
N ALA A 58 -7.23 -11.00 20.84
CA ALA A 58 -7.01 -12.07 19.86
C ALA A 58 -7.87 -13.31 20.17
N VAL A 59 -8.02 -13.68 21.45
CA VAL A 59 -8.87 -14.79 21.87
C VAL A 59 -10.35 -14.51 21.57
N VAL A 60 -10.84 -13.32 21.93
CA VAL A 60 -12.21 -12.89 21.62
C VAL A 60 -12.46 -12.92 20.12
N ARG A 61 -11.52 -12.43 19.31
CA ARG A 61 -11.65 -12.48 17.86
C ARG A 61 -11.75 -13.92 17.32
N ILE A 62 -10.95 -14.85 17.85
CA ILE A 62 -11.02 -16.26 17.46
C ILE A 62 -12.38 -16.87 17.84
N GLU A 63 -12.92 -16.52 19.01
CA GLU A 63 -14.26 -16.97 19.44
C GLU A 63 -15.37 -16.37 18.58
N GLU A 64 -15.31 -15.09 18.23
CA GLU A 64 -16.23 -14.46 17.28
C GLU A 64 -16.25 -15.19 15.93
N LEU A 65 -15.06 -15.51 15.39
CA LEU A 65 -14.94 -16.24 14.13
C LEU A 65 -15.58 -17.63 14.22
N LYS A 66 -15.38 -18.35 15.34
CA LYS A 66 -15.98 -19.67 15.57
C LYS A 66 -17.50 -19.58 15.70
N ASN A 67 -18.02 -18.66 16.50
CA ASN A 67 -19.46 -18.46 16.69
C ASN A 67 -20.14 -18.06 15.37
N SER A 68 -19.49 -17.22 14.55
CA SER A 68 -20.01 -16.83 13.23
C SER A 68 -20.07 -17.99 12.24
N GLU A 69 -19.20 -18.98 12.39
CA GLU A 69 -19.20 -20.20 11.57
C GLU A 69 -20.27 -21.17 12.06
N GLU A 70 -20.41 -21.34 13.38
CA GLU A 70 -21.42 -22.19 13.99
C GLU A 70 -22.84 -21.71 13.67
N MET A 71 -23.12 -20.42 13.80
CA MET A 71 -24.39 -19.81 13.37
C MET A 71 -24.66 -20.06 11.88
N ARG A 72 -23.66 -19.87 11.00
CA ARG A 72 -23.80 -20.17 9.57
C ARG A 72 -24.07 -21.65 9.31
N ARG A 73 -23.43 -22.56 10.05
CA ARG A 73 -23.64 -24.00 9.91
C ARG A 73 -25.06 -24.38 10.35
N GLU A 74 -25.54 -23.86 11.47
CA GLU A 74 -26.90 -24.05 11.95
C GLU A 74 -27.94 -23.55 10.93
N GLU A 75 -27.71 -22.37 10.35
CA GLU A 75 -28.55 -21.82 9.27
C GLU A 75 -28.54 -22.71 8.02
N THR A 76 -27.37 -23.19 7.59
CA THR A 76 -27.27 -24.08 6.42
C THR A 76 -27.89 -25.47 6.65
N LEU A 77 -27.83 -26.00 7.88
CA LEU A 77 -28.49 -27.25 8.26
C LEU A 77 -30.02 -27.07 8.36
N ALA A 78 -30.49 -25.92 8.82
CA ALA A 78 -31.90 -25.55 8.80
C ALA A 78 -32.44 -25.31 7.38
N ALA A 79 -31.57 -24.91 6.45
CA ALA A 79 -31.88 -24.71 5.03
C ALA A 79 -31.84 -26.01 4.19
N ALA A 80 -31.49 -27.16 4.78
CA ALA A 80 -31.57 -28.44 4.07
C ALA A 80 -33.03 -28.79 3.80
N TYR A 81 -33.34 -29.12 2.53
CA TYR A 81 -34.68 -29.52 2.10
C TYR A 81 -35.16 -30.74 2.91
N LYS A 82 -36.09 -30.52 3.85
CA LYS A 82 -36.73 -31.59 4.61
C LYS A 82 -37.87 -32.18 3.78
N SER A 83 -37.69 -33.40 3.30
CA SER A 83 -38.77 -34.14 2.62
C SER A 83 -39.96 -34.34 3.57
N LEU A 84 -41.16 -34.34 3.00
CA LEU A 84 -42.39 -34.59 3.77
C LEU A 84 -42.46 -36.08 4.13
N ASP A 85 -42.32 -36.40 5.42
CA ASP A 85 -42.57 -37.75 5.94
C ASP A 85 -44.07 -37.95 6.11
N VAL A 86 -44.72 -38.42 5.05
CA VAL A 86 -46.17 -38.61 4.99
C VAL A 86 -46.64 -39.66 6.00
N GLU A 87 -45.87 -40.74 6.19
CA GLU A 87 -46.24 -41.80 7.12
C GLU A 87 -46.12 -41.36 8.58
N GLY A 88 -45.06 -40.63 8.92
CA GLY A 88 -44.91 -40.03 10.26
C GLY A 88 -46.01 -39.03 10.57
N LEU A 89 -46.42 -38.24 9.58
CA LEU A 89 -47.48 -37.23 9.72
C LEU A 89 -48.85 -37.86 9.94
N LEU A 90 -49.17 -38.94 9.21
CA LEU A 90 -50.40 -39.72 9.40
C LEU A 90 -50.43 -40.47 10.74
N LYS A 91 -49.27 -40.92 11.24
CA LYS A 91 -49.17 -41.55 12.58
C LYS A 91 -49.31 -40.53 13.72
N GLN A 92 -48.84 -39.30 13.54
CA GLN A 92 -48.93 -38.23 14.55
C GLN A 92 -50.29 -37.53 14.57
N CYS A 93 -50.97 -37.42 13.42
CA CYS A 93 -52.26 -36.75 13.32
C CYS A 93 -53.41 -37.77 13.38
N THR A 94 -53.96 -37.99 14.57
CA THR A 94 -55.08 -38.93 14.78
C THR A 94 -56.45 -38.39 14.34
N THR A 95 -56.55 -37.08 14.08
CA THR A 95 -57.78 -36.38 13.67
C THR A 95 -57.54 -35.54 12.42
N VAL A 96 -58.59 -35.36 11.61
CA VAL A 96 -58.54 -34.55 10.37
C VAL A 96 -58.22 -33.08 10.68
N GLU A 97 -58.66 -32.55 11.82
CA GLU A 97 -58.39 -31.19 12.28
C GLU A 97 -56.90 -30.98 12.57
N ALA A 98 -56.27 -31.90 13.30
CA ALA A 98 -54.83 -31.88 13.55
C ALA A 98 -54.02 -31.97 12.25
N LEU A 99 -54.47 -32.77 11.28
CA LEU A 99 -53.84 -32.84 9.97
C LEU A 99 -53.93 -31.49 9.22
N LYS A 100 -55.08 -30.83 9.26
CA LYS A 100 -55.26 -29.49 8.65
C LYS A 100 -54.34 -28.45 9.27
N GLU A 101 -54.28 -28.37 10.60
CA GLU A 101 -53.43 -27.40 11.31
C GLU A 101 -51.95 -27.61 11.01
N THR A 102 -51.49 -28.87 11.01
CA THR A 102 -50.10 -29.20 10.69
C THR A 102 -49.74 -28.83 9.25
N LEU A 103 -50.62 -29.12 8.28
CA LEU A 103 -50.43 -28.72 6.88
C LEU A 103 -50.41 -27.19 6.70
N ILE A 104 -51.29 -26.46 7.37
CA ILE A 104 -51.30 -24.97 7.34
C ILE A 104 -49.99 -24.42 7.91
N ARG A 105 -49.50 -24.99 9.01
CA ARG A 105 -48.21 -24.59 9.61
C ARG A 105 -47.04 -24.85 8.67
N MET A 106 -47.06 -25.97 7.96
CA MET A 106 -46.03 -26.31 6.97
C MET A 106 -46.08 -25.38 5.75
N ASP A 107 -47.27 -25.09 5.22
CA ASP A 107 -47.46 -24.12 4.15
C ASP A 107 -46.93 -22.73 4.56
N GLY A 108 -47.26 -22.30 5.78
CA GLY A 108 -46.74 -21.05 6.35
C GLY A 108 -45.21 -21.04 6.52
N TYR A 109 -44.60 -22.17 6.87
CA TYR A 109 -43.14 -22.32 6.89
C TYR A 109 -42.54 -22.16 5.49
N TRP A 110 -43.03 -22.92 4.51
CA TRP A 110 -42.53 -22.85 3.14
C TRP A 110 -42.72 -21.47 2.53
N LYS A 111 -43.86 -20.82 2.77
CA LYS A 111 -44.11 -19.44 2.34
C LYS A 111 -43.05 -18.48 2.86
N ARG A 112 -42.65 -18.58 4.15
CA ARG A 112 -41.56 -17.77 4.72
C ARG A 112 -40.22 -18.06 4.04
N THR A 113 -39.87 -19.33 3.86
CA THR A 113 -38.63 -19.74 3.18
C THR A 113 -38.58 -19.21 1.75
N TYR A 114 -39.68 -19.28 0.99
CA TYR A 114 -39.75 -18.71 -0.35
C TYR A 114 -39.63 -17.18 -0.36
N MET A 115 -40.28 -16.50 0.59
CA MET A 115 -40.15 -15.05 0.74
C MET A 115 -38.71 -14.63 1.05
N GLU A 116 -38.04 -15.33 1.95
CA GLU A 116 -36.63 -15.07 2.27
C GLU A 116 -35.71 -15.36 1.09
N ALA A 117 -35.89 -16.50 0.41
CA ALA A 117 -35.12 -16.85 -0.78
C ALA A 117 -35.29 -15.83 -1.91
N SER A 118 -36.53 -15.39 -2.17
CA SER A 118 -36.79 -14.33 -3.16
C SER A 118 -36.13 -13.01 -2.78
N ALA A 119 -36.22 -12.60 -1.51
CA ALA A 119 -35.56 -11.40 -1.01
C ALA A 119 -34.03 -11.49 -1.13
N LEU A 120 -33.46 -12.67 -0.90
CA LEU A 120 -32.03 -12.95 -1.05
C LEU A 120 -31.62 -12.84 -2.53
N ILE A 121 -32.38 -13.44 -3.46
CA ILE A 121 -32.13 -13.31 -4.90
C ILE A 121 -32.18 -11.84 -5.35
N THR A 122 -33.13 -11.04 -4.84
CA THR A 122 -33.20 -9.61 -5.16
C THR A 122 -31.99 -8.85 -4.62
N ARG A 123 -31.56 -9.12 -3.39
CA ARG A 123 -30.36 -8.51 -2.79
C ARG A 123 -29.09 -8.91 -3.56
N ASP A 124 -28.94 -10.17 -3.92
CA ASP A 124 -27.79 -10.67 -4.69
C ASP A 124 -27.70 -9.99 -6.06
N ARG A 125 -28.84 -9.79 -6.73
CA ARG A 125 -28.86 -9.03 -8.00
C ARG A 125 -28.39 -7.59 -7.80
N ALA A 126 -28.84 -6.90 -6.75
CA ALA A 126 -28.40 -5.55 -6.44
C ALA A 126 -26.89 -5.51 -6.13
N PHE A 127 -26.40 -6.44 -5.30
CA PHE A 127 -24.98 -6.59 -4.99
C PHE A 127 -24.14 -6.83 -6.24
N MET A 128 -24.57 -7.70 -7.14
CA MET A 128 -23.86 -7.98 -8.40
C MET A 128 -23.82 -6.76 -9.32
N GLN A 129 -24.87 -5.94 -9.35
CA GLN A 129 -24.87 -4.68 -10.09
C GLN A 129 -23.90 -3.66 -9.48
N GLU A 130 -23.87 -3.51 -8.16
CA GLU A 130 -22.94 -2.61 -7.48
C GLU A 130 -21.49 -3.05 -7.68
N LYS A 131 -21.22 -4.35 -7.56
CA LYS A 131 -19.91 -4.93 -7.85
C LYS A 131 -19.47 -4.60 -9.28
N GLY A 132 -20.37 -4.75 -10.27
CA GLY A 132 -20.08 -4.38 -11.65
C GLY A 132 -19.74 -2.88 -11.83
N LYS A 133 -20.47 -1.99 -11.14
CA LYS A 133 -20.18 -0.55 -11.16
C LYS A 133 -18.81 -0.23 -10.54
N LEU A 134 -18.49 -0.84 -9.39
CA LEU A 134 -17.22 -0.66 -8.70
C LEU A 134 -16.05 -1.19 -9.54
N ASP A 135 -16.19 -2.37 -10.14
CA ASP A 135 -15.20 -2.94 -11.05
C ASP A 135 -14.95 -2.03 -12.26
N GLY A 136 -16.00 -1.42 -12.82
CA GLY A 136 -15.88 -0.42 -13.88
C GLY A 136 -15.11 0.82 -13.42
N LYS A 137 -15.41 1.35 -12.23
CA LYS A 137 -14.70 2.49 -11.66
C LYS A 137 -13.22 2.18 -11.39
N ILE A 138 -12.92 0.98 -10.89
CA ILE A 138 -11.55 0.51 -10.68
C ILE A 138 -10.77 0.47 -12.00
N ARG A 139 -11.37 -0.02 -13.08
CA ARG A 139 -10.72 -0.03 -14.41
C ARG A 139 -10.42 1.38 -14.89
N SER A 140 -11.41 2.28 -14.84
CA SER A 140 -11.25 3.68 -15.23
C SER A 140 -10.16 4.39 -14.43
N LEU A 141 -10.14 4.22 -13.10
CA LEU A 141 -9.10 4.81 -12.24
C LEU A 141 -7.71 4.23 -12.53
N LYS A 142 -7.60 2.93 -12.85
CA LYS A 142 -6.33 2.32 -13.24
C LYS A 142 -5.80 2.90 -14.56
N GLU A 143 -6.68 3.10 -15.54
CA GLU A 143 -6.32 3.72 -16.82
C GLU A 143 -5.90 5.18 -16.63
N GLU A 144 -6.64 5.96 -15.82
CA GLU A 144 -6.30 7.34 -15.51
C GLU A 144 -4.96 7.45 -14.79
N ASN A 145 -4.70 6.59 -13.80
CA ASN A 145 -3.45 6.56 -13.08
C ASN A 145 -2.27 6.20 -14.00
N ALA A 146 -2.46 5.24 -14.92
CA ALA A 146 -1.45 4.91 -15.93
C ALA A 146 -1.13 6.11 -16.85
N ARG A 147 -2.16 6.84 -17.29
CA ARG A 147 -1.99 8.06 -18.09
C ARG A 147 -1.25 9.16 -17.31
N LEU A 148 -1.65 9.41 -16.06
CA LEU A 148 -1.01 10.40 -15.21
C LEU A 148 0.46 10.05 -14.93
N GLN A 149 0.77 8.78 -14.72
CA GLN A 149 2.16 8.34 -14.57
C GLN A 149 2.99 8.58 -15.82
N GLU A 150 2.44 8.31 -17.01
CA GLU A 150 3.17 8.54 -18.26
C GLU A 150 3.39 10.04 -18.52
N ASN A 151 2.34 10.86 -18.37
CA ASN A 151 2.44 12.31 -18.44
C ASN A 151 3.45 12.86 -17.41
N GLY A 152 3.46 12.32 -16.19
CA GLY A 152 4.44 12.69 -15.17
C GLY A 152 5.88 12.40 -15.58
N LYS A 153 6.14 11.26 -16.23
CA LYS A 153 7.48 10.94 -16.76
C LYS A 153 7.88 11.88 -17.90
N GLU A 154 6.96 12.20 -18.80
CA GLU A 154 7.22 13.13 -19.91
C GLU A 154 7.56 14.53 -19.39
N MET A 155 6.73 15.06 -18.49
CA MET A 155 6.96 16.37 -17.86
C MET A 155 8.28 16.41 -17.09
N LEU A 156 8.67 15.32 -16.42
CA LEU A 156 9.98 15.23 -15.77
C LEU A 156 11.13 15.29 -16.78
N LYS A 157 11.03 14.57 -17.91
CA LYS A 157 12.04 14.62 -18.98
C LYS A 157 12.18 16.04 -19.53
N GLU A 158 11.06 16.69 -19.85
CA GLU A 158 11.05 18.07 -20.35
C GLU A 158 11.64 19.06 -19.34
N ASN A 159 11.22 18.98 -18.08
CA ASN A 159 11.74 19.85 -17.03
C ASN A 159 13.25 19.65 -16.82
N THR A 160 13.75 18.41 -16.87
CA THR A 160 15.20 18.17 -16.80
C THR A 160 15.96 18.73 -18.01
N ALA A 161 15.36 18.67 -19.21
CA ALA A 161 15.95 19.27 -20.40
C ALA A 161 16.00 20.80 -20.30
N LEU A 162 14.90 21.44 -19.91
CA LEU A 162 14.81 22.89 -19.71
C LEU A 162 15.78 23.37 -18.62
N LYS A 163 15.90 22.63 -17.51
CA LYS A 163 16.90 22.94 -16.46
C LYS A 163 18.33 22.93 -16.99
N ARG A 164 18.68 21.94 -17.83
CA ARG A 164 20.01 21.87 -18.45
C ARG A 164 20.26 23.04 -19.39
N GLU A 165 19.28 23.36 -20.23
CA GLU A 165 19.34 24.52 -21.12
C GLU A 165 19.51 25.83 -20.32
N ASN A 166 18.74 26.01 -19.26
CA ASN A 166 18.84 27.21 -18.42
C ASN A 166 20.22 27.34 -17.76
N VAL A 167 20.80 26.24 -17.26
CA VAL A 167 22.16 26.22 -16.71
C VAL A 167 23.19 26.57 -17.79
N TYR A 168 23.05 26.03 -19.00
CA TYR A 168 23.93 26.33 -20.12
C TYR A 168 23.85 27.81 -20.51
N LEU A 169 22.65 28.36 -20.69
CA LEU A 169 22.43 29.76 -21.04
C LEU A 169 22.98 30.70 -19.95
N ARG A 170 22.76 30.40 -18.66
CA ARG A 170 23.35 31.16 -17.55
C ARG A 170 24.88 31.14 -17.57
N ARG A 171 25.48 29.99 -17.88
CA ARG A 171 26.94 29.88 -18.03
C ARG A 171 27.41 30.74 -19.20
N MET A 172 26.74 30.66 -20.34
CA MET A 172 27.07 31.44 -21.54
C MET A 172 26.99 32.95 -21.27
N LEU A 173 25.92 33.42 -20.63
CA LEU A 173 25.77 34.82 -20.23
C LEU A 173 26.89 35.26 -19.28
N ARG A 174 27.25 34.44 -18.30
CA ARG A 174 28.32 34.75 -17.34
C ARG A 174 29.70 34.80 -17.97
N THR A 175 29.99 33.91 -18.91
CA THR A 175 31.30 33.83 -19.55
C THR A 175 31.48 34.92 -20.61
N TYR A 176 30.42 35.22 -21.38
CA TYR A 176 30.57 36.04 -22.58
C TYR A 176 29.84 37.39 -22.51
N LEU A 177 28.63 37.47 -21.96
CA LEU A 177 27.87 38.72 -22.02
C LEU A 177 28.17 39.65 -20.82
N TYR A 178 28.13 39.12 -19.60
CA TYR A 178 28.28 39.93 -18.38
C TYR A 178 29.63 40.63 -18.25
N PRO A 179 30.77 40.04 -18.62
CA PRO A 179 32.04 40.76 -18.63
C PRO A 179 32.02 41.96 -19.59
N GLY A 180 31.39 41.82 -20.76
CA GLY A 180 31.23 42.91 -21.72
C GLY A 180 30.40 44.08 -21.17
N ILE A 181 29.26 43.76 -20.54
CA ILE A 181 28.38 44.77 -19.91
C ILE A 181 29.10 45.45 -18.73
N ALA A 182 29.76 44.68 -17.86
CA ALA A 182 30.50 45.23 -16.72
C ALA A 182 31.61 46.20 -17.17
N ASN A 183 32.34 45.84 -18.22
CA ASN A 183 33.37 46.70 -18.80
C ASN A 183 32.78 48.00 -19.39
N GLN A 184 31.57 47.94 -19.96
CA GLN A 184 30.91 49.13 -20.50
C GLN A 184 30.46 50.08 -19.38
N ILE A 185 29.90 49.55 -18.29
CA ILE A 185 29.52 50.33 -17.09
C ILE A 185 30.74 50.99 -16.44
N LEU A 186 31.88 50.28 -16.36
CA LEU A 186 33.13 50.83 -15.82
C LEU A 186 33.67 51.98 -16.69
N LYS A 187 33.55 51.88 -18.03
CA LYS A 187 33.90 52.98 -18.95
C LYS A 187 33.00 54.20 -18.74
N GLU A 188 31.69 54.00 -18.63
CA GLU A 188 30.71 55.10 -18.42
C GLU A 188 30.94 55.81 -17.07
N SER A 189 31.46 55.10 -16.07
CA SER A 189 31.80 55.65 -14.75
C SER A 189 33.23 56.21 -14.64
N GLY A 190 33.99 56.23 -15.75
CA GLY A 190 35.34 56.81 -15.79
C GLY A 190 36.43 55.99 -15.10
N LEU A 191 36.16 54.70 -14.82
CA LEU A 191 37.12 53.79 -14.19
C LEU A 191 37.95 53.04 -15.25
N PRO A 192 39.25 52.77 -14.99
CA PRO A 192 40.10 52.05 -15.93
C PRO A 192 39.65 50.59 -16.08
N VAL A 193 39.57 50.12 -17.32
CA VAL A 193 39.17 48.75 -17.67
C VAL A 193 40.39 47.98 -18.17
N GLU A 194 40.70 46.83 -17.57
CA GLU A 194 41.78 45.95 -18.03
C GLU A 194 41.46 45.40 -19.43
N GLY A 195 42.31 45.77 -20.40
CA GLY A 195 42.13 45.45 -21.80
C GLY A 195 42.52 44.02 -22.12
N GLU A 196 41.73 43.02 -21.70
CA GLU A 196 41.81 41.67 -22.28
C GLU A 196 40.59 40.75 -22.02
N ASN A 197 39.47 41.30 -21.52
CA ASN A 197 38.19 40.59 -21.42
C ASN A 197 37.18 41.01 -22.51
N ALA A 198 37.68 41.49 -23.65
CA ALA A 198 36.84 41.75 -24.82
C ALA A 198 36.47 40.42 -25.47
N VAL A 199 35.16 40.13 -25.51
CA VAL A 199 34.59 38.96 -26.19
C VAL A 199 35.10 38.93 -27.63
N LYS A 200 35.97 37.97 -27.95
CA LYS A 200 36.50 37.82 -29.31
C LYS A 200 35.36 37.43 -30.28
N PRO A 201 35.24 38.07 -31.46
CA PRO A 201 34.17 37.78 -32.43
C PRO A 201 34.18 36.32 -32.93
N GLU A 202 35.34 35.66 -32.93
CA GLU A 202 35.50 34.23 -33.24
C GLU A 202 34.70 33.32 -32.30
N LYS A 203 34.45 33.75 -31.05
CA LYS A 203 33.69 32.99 -30.05
C LYS A 203 32.18 33.13 -30.20
N PHE A 204 31.69 34.10 -30.98
CA PHE A 204 30.28 34.16 -31.38
C PHE A 204 29.90 33.05 -32.37
N GLY A 205 30.86 32.47 -33.11
CA GLY A 205 30.61 31.28 -33.92
C GLY A 205 30.18 30.07 -33.07
N GLU A 206 30.72 29.94 -31.85
CA GLU A 206 30.35 28.89 -30.88
C GLU A 206 28.94 29.09 -30.28
N LEU A 207 28.35 30.29 -30.40
CA LEU A 207 26.98 30.61 -29.99
C LEU A 207 25.93 30.22 -31.04
N ILE A 208 26.32 30.08 -32.31
CA ILE A 208 25.40 29.87 -33.45
C ILE A 208 25.29 28.38 -33.83
N GLU A 209 26.29 27.55 -33.51
CA GLU A 209 26.18 26.10 -33.74
C GLU A 209 25.23 25.45 -32.74
N GLY A 210 23.99 25.21 -33.18
CA GLY A 210 22.93 24.46 -32.50
C GLY A 210 23.22 22.97 -32.24
N LYS A 211 24.47 22.59 -31.96
CA LYS A 211 24.80 21.26 -31.45
C LYS A 211 24.41 21.22 -29.97
N LYS A 212 23.22 20.66 -29.70
CA LYS A 212 22.85 20.21 -28.35
C LYS A 212 24.04 19.44 -27.77
N PRO A 213 24.51 19.76 -26.54
CA PRO A 213 25.59 19.00 -25.94
C PRO A 213 25.15 17.53 -25.80
N GLU A 214 26.01 16.60 -26.23
CA GLU A 214 25.77 15.17 -26.01
C GLU A 214 25.53 14.90 -24.52
N ALA A 215 24.66 13.91 -24.22
CA ALA A 215 24.46 13.45 -22.86
C ALA A 215 25.82 13.11 -22.24
N PHE A 216 26.10 13.69 -21.07
CA PHE A 216 27.34 13.50 -20.33
C PHE A 216 27.64 12.00 -20.15
N ARG A 217 28.64 11.49 -20.89
CA ARG A 217 29.13 10.09 -20.78
C ARG A 217 30.22 9.92 -19.71
N GLY A 218 30.42 10.91 -18.85
CA GLY A 218 31.36 10.79 -17.74
C GLY A 218 30.78 9.90 -16.66
N ARG A 219 31.56 8.92 -16.18
CA ARG A 219 31.28 8.29 -14.89
C ARG A 219 31.22 9.42 -13.86
N GLN A 220 30.03 9.71 -13.34
CA GLN A 220 29.89 10.53 -12.14
C GLN A 220 30.75 9.84 -11.07
N LYS A 221 31.76 10.53 -10.53
CA LYS A 221 32.40 10.03 -9.31
C LYS A 221 31.27 9.82 -8.32
N THR A 222 31.13 8.58 -7.84
CA THR A 222 30.15 8.26 -6.80
C THR A 222 30.32 9.27 -5.67
N PRO A 223 29.23 9.89 -5.20
CA PRO A 223 29.33 10.79 -4.06
C PRO A 223 30.00 10.01 -2.92
N ALA A 224 31.03 10.60 -2.31
CA ALA A 224 31.76 9.96 -1.23
C ALA A 224 30.75 9.47 -0.18
N PRO A 225 30.87 8.22 0.32
CA PRO A 225 29.90 7.66 1.23
C PRO A 225 29.76 8.58 2.44
N VAL A 226 28.51 8.97 2.71
CA VAL A 226 28.18 9.78 3.89
C VAL A 226 28.48 8.90 5.10
N LEU A 227 29.60 9.15 5.76
CA LEU A 227 30.02 8.41 6.95
C LEU A 227 28.88 8.38 7.97
N SER A 228 28.60 7.18 8.47
CA SER A 228 27.66 6.93 9.55
C SER A 228 28.04 7.76 10.78
N TRP A 229 27.06 8.13 11.61
CA TRP A 229 27.33 8.88 12.85
C TRP A 229 28.38 8.20 13.72
N GLN A 230 28.39 6.87 13.77
CA GLN A 230 29.39 6.09 14.50
C GLN A 230 30.80 6.26 13.92
N GLU A 231 30.93 6.25 12.59
CA GLU A 231 32.22 6.42 11.90
C GLU A 231 32.75 7.85 12.03
N ARG A 232 31.85 8.84 12.11
CA ARG A 232 32.21 10.24 12.41
C ARG A 232 32.71 10.39 13.83
N LEU A 233 32.02 9.77 14.80
CA LEU A 233 32.40 9.81 16.20
C LEU A 233 33.76 9.14 16.43
N GLN A 234 34.00 8.00 15.78
CA GLN A 234 35.26 7.28 15.88
C GLN A 234 36.44 8.08 15.29
N LYS A 235 36.24 8.75 14.15
CA LYS A 235 37.26 9.66 13.58
C LYS A 235 37.57 10.85 14.49
N GLU A 236 36.55 11.38 15.17
CA GLU A 236 36.74 12.50 16.09
C GLU A 236 37.51 12.06 17.35
N LEU A 237 37.22 10.87 17.87
CA LEU A 237 37.96 10.26 18.99
C LEU A 237 39.42 9.96 18.61
N GLU A 238 39.68 9.39 17.44
CA GLU A 238 41.03 9.13 16.93
C GLU A 238 41.85 10.42 16.75
N ARG A 239 41.17 11.52 16.39
CA ARG A 239 41.77 12.84 16.25
C ARG A 239 42.12 13.47 17.60
N GLN A 240 41.29 13.26 18.62
CA GLN A 240 41.58 13.71 20.00
C GLN A 240 42.73 12.91 20.63
N VAL A 241 42.75 11.58 20.44
CA VAL A 241 43.85 10.73 20.92
C VAL A 241 45.18 11.09 20.25
N SER A 242 45.15 11.52 18.98
CA SER A 242 46.35 12.00 18.28
C SER A 242 46.84 13.38 18.76
N GLN A 243 45.99 14.16 19.44
CA GLN A 243 46.34 15.46 20.02
C GLN A 243 46.85 15.34 21.46
N ASP A 244 46.36 14.35 22.23
CA ASP A 244 46.76 14.11 23.62
C ASP A 244 47.93 13.11 23.77
N GLY A 245 48.38 12.52 22.66
CA GLY A 245 49.42 11.48 22.60
C GLY A 245 50.83 11.95 22.23
N ASN A 246 51.21 13.18 22.57
CA ASN A 246 52.58 13.65 22.38
C ASN A 246 53.21 14.03 23.74
N PRO A 247 54.00 13.16 24.39
CA PRO A 247 54.92 13.58 25.43
C PRO A 247 56.05 14.47 24.86
#